data_AF-A0A833GB14-F1
#
_entry.id   AF-A0A833GB14-F1
#
_cell.length_a   1.000
_cell.length_b   1.000
_cell.length_c   1.000
_cell.angle_alpha   90.00
_cell.angle_beta   90.00
_cell.angle_gamma   90.00
#
_symmetry.space_group_name_H-M   'P 1'
#
loop_
_entity.id
_entity.type
_entity.pdbx_description
1 polymer ?
#
loop_
_entity_poly.entity_id
_entity_poly.type
_entity_poly.pdbx_seq_one_letter_code
_entity_poly.pdbx_strand_id
1 'polypeptide(L)'
;MGGKGKLRHWPRVACVMVLLVAGSAGPLHAAAALAVGVTDSPADGIAYGWAINFQTPEEARKVALEKCRAFENAPKAVKACKLIGAAEKHCLALAFDPKNDSPGMGWAIESSREAAQRRALERCRAAAPADRRAFCEIDLIKCDGEP
;
A
#
# COMPACT_ATOMS: atom_id res chain seq x y z
N MET A 1 -52.77 65.06 27.22
CA MET A 1 -51.31 64.85 27.39
C MET A 1 -51.03 63.42 26.98
N GLY A 2 -50.52 63.18 25.76
CA GLY A 2 -49.10 62.84 25.51
C GLY A 2 -48.82 61.38 25.93
N GLY A 3 -48.40 60.43 25.11
CA GLY A 3 -47.82 60.44 23.77
C GLY A 3 -47.80 59.02 23.20
N LYS A 4 -47.55 58.91 21.89
CA LYS A 4 -47.53 57.66 21.12
C LYS A 4 -46.22 56.89 21.38
N GLY A 5 -46.32 55.65 21.87
CA GLY A 5 -45.21 54.69 21.96
C GLY A 5 -45.30 53.64 20.85
N LYS A 6 -44.25 53.52 20.04
CA LYS A 6 -44.19 52.77 18.77
C LYS A 6 -44.22 51.24 18.97
N LEU A 7 -44.97 50.56 18.11
CA LEU A 7 -44.86 49.12 17.90
C LEU A 7 -43.44 48.75 17.41
N ARG A 8 -42.83 47.74 18.03
CA ARG A 8 -41.72 46.97 17.45
C ARG A 8 -42.13 45.50 17.43
N HIS A 9 -42.79 45.14 16.35
CA HIS A 9 -42.99 43.77 15.88
C HIS A 9 -41.63 43.18 15.51
N TRP A 10 -41.19 42.20 16.29
CA TRP A 10 -40.01 41.37 16.01
C TRP A 10 -40.51 40.08 15.36
N PRO A 11 -40.30 39.84 14.05
CA PRO A 11 -40.70 38.58 13.47
C PRO A 11 -39.73 37.50 13.91
N ARG A 12 -40.31 36.45 14.51
CA ARG A 12 -39.73 35.13 14.66
C ARG A 12 -39.50 34.54 13.28
N VAL A 13 -38.25 34.31 12.86
CA VAL A 13 -37.92 33.26 11.89
C VAL A 13 -36.57 32.67 12.29
N ALA A 14 -36.63 31.50 12.91
CA ALA A 14 -35.46 30.65 13.16
C ALA A 14 -35.03 30.02 11.82
N CYS A 15 -33.95 30.51 11.22
CA CYS A 15 -33.29 29.81 10.11
C CYS A 15 -32.33 28.77 10.69
N VAL A 16 -32.84 27.57 10.99
CA VAL A 16 -32.00 26.39 11.15
C VAL A 16 -31.57 25.95 9.74
N MET A 17 -30.42 26.45 9.26
CA MET A 17 -29.76 25.86 8.10
C MET A 17 -29.06 24.57 8.54
N VAL A 18 -29.76 23.45 8.41
CA VAL A 18 -29.10 22.13 8.41
C VAL A 18 -28.37 22.00 7.07
N LEU A 19 -27.09 22.33 7.05
CA LEU A 19 -26.18 22.02 5.95
C LEU A 19 -25.96 20.50 5.95
N LEU A 20 -26.75 19.79 5.15
CA LEU A 20 -26.43 18.42 4.71
C LEU A 20 -25.19 18.49 3.81
N VAL A 21 -24.00 18.41 4.41
CA VAL A 21 -22.79 18.06 3.68
C VAL A 21 -22.93 16.60 3.30
N ALA A 22 -23.53 16.33 2.14
CA ALA A 22 -23.39 15.04 1.47
C ALA A 22 -21.91 14.91 1.09
N GLY A 23 -21.12 14.35 2.01
CA GLY A 23 -19.75 13.95 1.72
C GLY A 23 -19.82 12.98 0.55
N SER A 24 -19.42 13.44 -0.62
CA SER A 24 -19.16 12.56 -1.76
C SER A 24 -18.03 11.62 -1.33
N ALA A 25 -18.38 10.43 -0.86
CA ALA A 25 -17.46 9.31 -0.84
C ALA A 25 -17.12 9.03 -2.31
N GLY A 26 -16.13 9.75 -2.84
CA GLY A 26 -15.51 9.39 -4.09
C GLY A 26 -15.06 7.94 -3.99
N PRO A 27 -15.05 7.17 -5.09
CA PRO A 27 -14.56 5.80 -5.06
C PRO A 27 -13.18 5.83 -4.42
N LEU A 28 -13.06 5.22 -3.25
CA LEU A 28 -11.80 5.10 -2.55
C LEU A 28 -10.93 4.21 -3.45
N HIS A 29 -10.09 4.81 -4.29
CA HIS A 29 -9.11 4.08 -5.11
C HIS A 29 -8.26 3.28 -4.13
N ALA A 30 -8.36 1.96 -4.21
CA ALA A 30 -7.85 1.09 -3.17
C ALA A 30 -7.16 -0.16 -3.72
N ALA A 31 -6.89 -0.24 -5.03
CA ALA A 31 -6.28 -1.42 -5.62
C ALA A 31 -4.73 -1.38 -5.63
N ALA A 32 -4.14 -2.34 -4.92
CA ALA A 32 -2.70 -2.53 -4.83
C ALA A 32 -2.26 -3.81 -5.55
N ALA A 33 -1.01 -3.84 -6.00
CA ALA A 33 -0.40 -5.04 -6.56
C ALA A 33 1.10 -5.09 -6.29
N LEU A 34 1.62 -6.31 -6.23
CA LEU A 34 3.04 -6.61 -6.08
C LEU A 34 3.48 -7.62 -7.15
N ALA A 35 4.61 -7.34 -7.78
CA ALA A 35 5.34 -8.27 -8.63
C ALA A 35 6.77 -8.42 -8.12
N VAL A 36 7.29 -9.65 -8.21
CA VAL A 36 8.64 -10.00 -7.77
C VAL A 36 9.28 -10.89 -8.82
N GLY A 37 10.55 -10.64 -9.10
CA GLY A 37 11.43 -11.45 -9.94
C GLY A 37 12.58 -11.97 -9.11
N VAL A 38 12.72 -13.29 -9.07
CA VAL A 38 13.81 -14.02 -8.39
C VAL A 38 14.24 -15.18 -9.26
N THR A 39 15.50 -15.57 -9.16
CA THR A 39 16.02 -16.80 -9.77
C THR A 39 16.39 -17.79 -8.67
N ASP A 40 16.85 -18.99 -9.07
CA ASP A 40 17.37 -19.98 -8.12
C ASP A 40 18.73 -19.57 -7.51
N SER A 41 19.38 -18.54 -8.07
CA SER A 41 20.67 -18.02 -7.61
C SER A 41 20.49 -16.66 -6.93
N PRO A 42 20.70 -16.55 -5.61
CA PRO A 42 20.64 -15.27 -4.89
C PRO A 42 21.57 -14.19 -5.46
N ALA A 43 22.68 -14.59 -6.08
CA ALA A 43 23.63 -13.67 -6.70
C ALA A 43 23.10 -12.96 -7.95
N ASP A 44 21.98 -13.42 -8.51
CA ASP A 44 21.33 -12.75 -9.63
C ASP A 44 20.51 -11.51 -9.19
N GLY A 45 20.44 -11.28 -7.88
CA GLY A 45 19.69 -10.19 -7.27
C GLY A 45 18.18 -10.43 -7.26
N ILE A 46 17.45 -9.39 -6.85
CA ILE A 46 16.00 -9.35 -6.85
C ILE A 46 15.51 -8.18 -7.70
N ALA A 47 14.43 -8.40 -8.42
CA ALA A 47 13.62 -7.34 -9.02
C ALA A 47 12.25 -7.29 -8.35
N TYR A 48 11.72 -6.10 -8.11
CA TYR A 48 10.38 -5.96 -7.57
C TYR A 48 9.69 -4.70 -8.08
N GLY A 49 8.36 -4.73 -8.09
CA GLY A 49 7.54 -3.60 -8.51
C GLY A 49 6.20 -3.61 -7.81
N TRP A 50 5.70 -2.44 -7.47
CA TRP A 50 4.46 -2.27 -6.74
C TRP A 50 3.62 -1.11 -7.28
N ALA A 51 2.32 -1.24 -7.04
CA ALA A 51 1.31 -0.26 -7.39
C ALA A 51 0.33 -0.13 -6.21
N ILE A 52 -0.09 1.10 -5.91
CA ILE A 52 -1.09 1.44 -4.89
C ILE A 52 -1.94 2.62 -5.40
N ASN A 53 -3.13 2.80 -4.84
CA ASN A 53 -4.09 3.85 -5.15
C ASN A 53 -4.60 3.79 -6.60
N PHE A 54 -4.75 2.58 -7.17
CA PHE A 54 -5.35 2.39 -8.48
C PHE A 54 -6.86 2.18 -8.39
N GLN A 55 -7.57 2.48 -9.48
CA GLN A 55 -9.02 2.30 -9.54
C GLN A 55 -9.40 0.82 -9.61
N THR A 56 -8.55 0.02 -10.29
CA THR A 56 -8.80 -1.40 -10.50
C THR A 56 -7.56 -2.23 -10.19
N PRO A 57 -7.74 -3.47 -9.67
CA PRO A 57 -6.64 -4.43 -9.52
C PRO A 57 -5.89 -4.68 -10.83
N GLU A 58 -6.56 -4.67 -11.97
CA GLU A 58 -5.97 -4.90 -13.29
C GLU A 58 -4.93 -3.84 -13.66
N GLU A 59 -5.23 -2.57 -13.42
CA GLU A 59 -4.26 -1.47 -13.62
C GLU A 59 -3.07 -1.60 -12.67
N ALA A 60 -3.34 -1.88 -11.39
CA ALA A 60 -2.30 -2.09 -10.39
C ALA A 60 -1.34 -3.21 -10.80
N ARG A 61 -1.88 -4.36 -11.27
CA ARG A 61 -1.10 -5.51 -11.74
C ARG A 61 -0.17 -5.13 -12.88
N LYS A 62 -0.67 -4.40 -13.87
CA LYS A 62 0.12 -3.97 -15.02
C LYS A 62 1.30 -3.10 -14.57
N VAL A 63 1.04 -2.10 -13.75
CA VAL A 63 2.07 -1.17 -13.25
C VAL A 63 3.09 -1.89 -12.36
N ALA A 64 2.65 -2.80 -11.49
CA ALA A 64 3.57 -3.59 -10.66
C ALA A 64 4.53 -4.45 -11.51
N LEU A 65 4.00 -5.12 -12.54
CA LEU A 65 4.82 -5.92 -13.46
C LEU A 65 5.77 -5.06 -14.30
N GLU A 66 5.31 -3.92 -14.82
CA GLU A 66 6.15 -2.97 -15.57
C GLU A 66 7.32 -2.48 -14.72
N LYS A 67 7.06 -2.04 -13.48
CA LYS A 67 8.12 -1.61 -12.55
C LYS A 67 9.08 -2.74 -12.21
N CYS A 68 8.59 -3.95 -11.98
CA CYS A 68 9.45 -5.11 -11.72
C CYS A 68 10.39 -5.36 -12.89
N ARG A 69 9.89 -5.32 -14.13
CA ARG A 69 10.70 -5.56 -15.33
C ARG A 69 11.66 -4.42 -15.65
N ALA A 70 11.36 -3.22 -15.16
CA ALA A 70 12.21 -2.03 -15.28
C ALA A 70 13.18 -1.86 -14.11
N PHE A 71 13.21 -2.78 -13.14
CA PHE A 71 14.08 -2.69 -11.97
C PHE A 71 15.56 -2.69 -12.39
N GLU A 72 16.33 -1.77 -11.84
CA GLU A 72 17.75 -1.61 -12.20
C GLU A 72 18.63 -2.62 -11.44
N ASN A 73 19.83 -2.87 -11.94
CA ASN A 73 20.87 -3.66 -11.24
C ASN A 73 20.54 -5.14 -10.95
N ALA A 74 19.49 -5.71 -11.55
CA ALA A 74 19.17 -7.14 -11.44
C ALA A 74 18.72 -7.77 -12.79
N PRO A 75 19.59 -7.79 -13.82
CA PRO A 75 19.22 -8.07 -15.22
C PRO A 75 18.68 -9.49 -15.47
N LYS A 76 18.97 -10.45 -14.58
CA LYS A 76 18.40 -11.79 -14.63
C LYS A 76 17.07 -11.86 -13.87
N ALA A 77 16.99 -11.24 -12.69
CA ALA A 77 15.78 -11.19 -11.88
C ALA A 77 14.62 -10.48 -12.61
N VAL A 78 14.87 -9.40 -13.34
CA VAL A 78 13.83 -8.68 -14.11
C VAL A 78 13.13 -9.57 -15.16
N LYS A 79 13.85 -10.56 -15.71
CA LYS A 79 13.29 -11.52 -16.68
C LYS A 79 12.39 -12.55 -16.01
N ALA A 80 12.53 -12.74 -14.71
CA ALA A 80 11.77 -13.68 -13.90
C ALA A 80 10.56 -13.03 -13.20
N CYS A 81 10.29 -11.74 -13.43
CA CYS A 81 9.19 -11.01 -12.81
C CYS A 81 7.82 -11.68 -13.01
N LYS A 82 7.19 -12.04 -11.89
CA LYS A 82 5.85 -12.61 -11.80
C LYS A 82 5.00 -11.77 -10.87
N LEU A 83 3.71 -11.71 -11.16
CA LEU A 83 2.73 -11.12 -10.26
C LEU A 83 2.59 -12.03 -9.04
N ILE A 84 2.74 -11.46 -7.84
CA ILE A 84 2.48 -12.16 -6.58
C ILE A 84 1.00 -12.09 -6.23
N GLY A 85 0.39 -10.92 -6.45
CA GLY A 85 -1.04 -10.73 -6.22
C GLY A 85 -1.45 -9.28 -6.39
N ALA A 86 -2.75 -9.06 -6.36
CA ALA A 86 -3.37 -7.75 -6.28
C ALA A 86 -4.59 -7.82 -5.36
N ALA A 87 -4.80 -6.79 -4.56
CA ALA A 87 -5.86 -6.74 -3.57
C ALA A 87 -6.30 -5.30 -3.32
N GLU A 88 -7.55 -5.12 -2.91
CA GLU A 88 -8.08 -3.82 -2.53
C GLU A 88 -7.95 -3.59 -1.03
N LYS A 89 -7.57 -2.38 -0.59
CA LYS A 89 -7.42 -2.01 0.85
C LYS A 89 -6.44 -2.93 1.59
N HIS A 90 -5.27 -3.14 1.00
CA HIS A 90 -4.22 -3.99 1.56
C HIS A 90 -2.88 -3.26 1.63
N CYS A 91 -2.01 -3.79 2.49
CA CYS A 91 -0.60 -3.46 2.57
C CYS A 91 0.26 -4.52 1.92
N LEU A 92 1.29 -4.04 1.22
CA LEU A 92 2.38 -4.77 0.63
C LEU A 92 3.62 -4.56 1.49
N ALA A 93 4.29 -5.64 1.87
CA ALA A 93 5.58 -5.55 2.54
C ALA A 93 6.63 -6.42 1.83
N LEU A 94 7.87 -5.95 1.81
CA LEU A 94 9.04 -6.70 1.37
C LEU A 94 10.10 -6.62 2.46
N ALA A 95 10.78 -7.74 2.68
CA ALA A 95 11.84 -7.89 3.65
C ALA A 95 13.00 -8.68 3.05
N PHE A 96 14.24 -8.25 3.33
CA PHE A 96 15.45 -8.88 2.84
C PHE A 96 16.52 -8.98 3.92
N ASP A 97 17.41 -9.94 3.77
CA ASP A 97 18.74 -9.90 4.38
C ASP A 97 19.65 -9.01 3.50
N PRO A 98 20.21 -7.91 4.00
CA PRO A 98 20.99 -6.95 3.21
C PRO A 98 22.35 -7.48 2.75
N LYS A 99 22.78 -8.67 3.17
CA LYS A 99 24.02 -9.26 2.66
C LYS A 99 23.83 -9.69 1.20
N ASN A 100 24.79 -9.29 0.37
CA ASN A 100 24.88 -9.74 -1.02
C ASN A 100 24.77 -11.26 -1.13
N ASP A 101 24.03 -11.71 -2.14
CA ASP A 101 23.81 -13.12 -2.46
C ASP A 101 23.16 -13.92 -1.32
N SER A 102 22.48 -13.24 -0.38
CA SER A 102 21.66 -13.92 0.62
C SER A 102 20.33 -14.38 0.02
N PRO A 103 19.89 -15.62 0.27
CA PRO A 103 18.54 -16.06 -0.11
C PRO A 103 17.46 -15.52 0.86
N GLY A 104 17.86 -14.81 1.91
CA GLY A 104 16.93 -14.23 2.89
C GLY A 104 16.02 -13.19 2.27
N MET A 105 14.80 -13.59 1.92
CA MET A 105 13.81 -12.70 1.32
C MET A 105 12.38 -13.12 1.63
N GLY A 106 11.50 -12.14 1.74
CA GLY A 106 10.10 -12.38 2.00
C GLY A 106 9.23 -11.21 1.60
N TRP A 107 8.01 -11.51 1.18
CA TRP A 107 7.01 -10.51 0.83
C TRP A 107 5.63 -10.95 1.31
N ALA A 108 4.74 -9.98 1.50
CA ALA A 108 3.38 -10.21 1.94
C ALA A 108 2.42 -9.17 1.35
N ILE A 109 1.17 -9.59 1.15
CA ILE A 109 0.01 -8.75 0.86
C ILE A 109 -1.00 -9.09 1.95
N GLU A 110 -1.29 -8.16 2.85
CA GLU A 110 -2.15 -8.39 4.03
C GLU A 110 -3.04 -7.18 4.29
N SER A 111 -4.13 -7.37 5.03
CA SER A 111 -5.13 -6.31 5.27
C SER A 111 -4.68 -5.20 6.23
N SER A 112 -3.53 -5.36 6.90
CA SER A 112 -2.94 -4.32 7.74
C SER A 112 -1.43 -4.22 7.57
N ARG A 113 -0.88 -3.05 7.88
CA ARG A 113 0.57 -2.79 7.85
C ARG A 113 1.35 -3.79 8.71
N GLU A 114 0.90 -4.01 9.94
CA GLU A 114 1.60 -4.85 10.92
C GLU A 114 1.61 -6.32 10.48
N ALA A 115 0.50 -6.81 9.94
CA ALA A 115 0.40 -8.16 9.40
C ALA A 115 1.33 -8.35 8.20
N ALA A 116 1.35 -7.38 7.27
CA ALA A 116 2.22 -7.42 6.11
C ALA A 116 3.70 -7.46 6.52
N GLN A 117 4.13 -6.55 7.41
CA GLN A 117 5.52 -6.51 7.89
C GLN A 117 5.92 -7.79 8.61
N ARG A 118 5.10 -8.25 9.56
CA ARG A 118 5.36 -9.48 10.32
C ARG A 118 5.56 -10.67 9.39
N ARG A 119 4.68 -10.83 8.40
CA ARG A 119 4.73 -11.96 7.47
C ARG A 119 5.87 -11.86 6.47
N ALA A 120 6.20 -10.67 5.98
CA ALA A 120 7.38 -10.48 5.14
C ALA A 120 8.67 -10.86 5.90
N LEU A 121 8.82 -10.41 7.15
CA LEU A 121 9.96 -10.79 7.99
C LEU A 121 10.00 -12.28 8.32
N GLU A 122 8.86 -12.90 8.62
CA GLU A 122 8.76 -14.34 8.86
C GLU A 122 9.26 -15.14 7.64
N ARG A 123 8.81 -14.76 6.44
CA ARG A 123 9.25 -15.39 5.18
C ARG A 123 10.74 -15.16 4.91
N CYS A 124 11.23 -13.95 5.13
CA CYS A 124 12.67 -13.67 5.00
C CYS A 124 13.50 -14.56 5.92
N ARG A 125 13.11 -14.66 7.20
CA ARG A 125 13.80 -15.50 8.19
C ARG A 125 13.72 -16.99 7.86
N ALA A 126 12.63 -17.43 7.25
CA ALA A 126 12.48 -18.81 6.80
C ALA A 126 13.42 -19.13 5.63
N ALA A 127 13.61 -18.18 4.70
CA ALA A 127 14.49 -18.33 3.55
C ALA A 127 15.98 -18.10 3.88
N ALA A 128 16.28 -17.29 4.89
CA ALA A 128 17.65 -16.97 5.29
C ALA A 128 18.36 -18.15 5.98
N PRO A 129 19.69 -18.30 5.78
CA PRO A 129 20.51 -19.18 6.60
C PRO A 129 20.37 -18.87 8.09
N ALA A 130 20.58 -19.87 8.96
CA ALA A 130 20.30 -19.76 10.39
C ALA A 130 21.02 -18.58 11.07
N ASP A 131 22.29 -18.34 10.72
CA ASP A 131 23.13 -17.24 11.19
C ASP A 131 22.76 -15.88 10.58
N ARG A 132 21.93 -15.86 9.55
CA ARG A 132 21.50 -14.66 8.82
C ARG A 132 20.08 -14.21 9.16
N ARG A 133 19.24 -15.05 9.77
CA ARG A 133 17.83 -14.74 10.06
C ARG A 133 17.63 -13.41 10.82
N ALA A 134 18.54 -13.08 11.73
CA ALA A 134 18.46 -11.87 12.54
C ALA A 134 18.67 -10.57 11.73
N PHE A 135 19.25 -10.66 10.53
CA PHE A 135 19.53 -9.53 9.66
C PHE A 135 18.38 -9.20 8.69
N CYS A 136 17.33 -10.01 8.66
CA CYS A 136 16.13 -9.71 7.89
C CYS A 136 15.46 -8.43 8.38
N GLU A 137 15.31 -7.45 7.48
CA GLU A 137 14.70 -6.16 7.75
C GLU A 137 13.66 -5.79 6.67
N ILE A 138 12.75 -4.86 6.99
CA ILE A 138 11.75 -4.37 6.04
C ILE A 138 12.41 -3.36 5.09
N ASP A 139 12.35 -3.65 3.80
CA ASP A 139 12.79 -2.74 2.73
C ASP A 139 11.65 -1.84 2.25
N LEU A 140 10.46 -2.43 2.08
CA LEU A 140 9.30 -1.73 1.59
C LEU A 140 8.07 -2.03 2.45
N ILE A 141 7.32 -0.98 2.78
CA ILE A 141 5.95 -1.08 3.25
C ILE A 141 5.10 -0.02 2.54
N LYS A 142 4.10 -0.48 1.79
CA LYS A 142 3.16 0.36 1.05
C LYS A 142 1.77 -0.16 1.26
N CYS A 143 0.82 0.75 1.24
CA CYS A 143 -0.53 0.42 1.60
C CYS A 143 -1.49 1.26 0.79
N ASP A 144 -2.65 0.70 0.53
CA ASP A 144 -3.67 1.31 -0.29
C ASP A 144 -4.89 1.72 0.53
N GLY A 145 -5.34 2.97 0.37
CA GLY A 145 -6.37 3.55 1.22
C GLY A 145 -5.90 3.75 2.67
N GLU A 146 -6.74 3.38 3.64
CA GLU A 146 -6.42 3.42 5.08
C GLU A 146 -5.97 2.04 5.59
N PRO A 147 -4.65 1.80 5.69
CA PRO A 147 -4.04 0.56 6.19
C PRO A 147 -3.81 0.41 7.69
#